data_AF-A0A438C150-F1
#
_entry.id   AF-A0A438C150-F1
#
_cell.length_a   1.000
_cell.length_b   1.000
_cell.length_c   1.000
_cell.angle_alpha   90.00
_cell.angle_beta   90.00
_cell.angle_gamma   90.00
#
_symmetry.space_group_name_H-M   'P 1'
#
loop_
_entity.id
_entity.type
_entity.pdbx_description
1 polymer ?
#
loop_
_entity_poly.entity_id
_entity_poly.type
_entity_poly.pdbx_seq_one_letter_code
_entity_poly.pdbx_strand_id
1 'polypeptide(L)'
;MESRIEALATRMESRDQEVRQELAIYKAAVSARVMATQEASRVKVPKPHRFSGNRDAKELDNFLWHMERYFEAIALTDEAAKVRTATLYLTDTATLWWRRRFADMEKGICTIETWEDFKREIKRQFYPEDVAYLARKNMRRLKHTGSIRDYVKEFSSLMLEIPNMTKEELLFNFMDNLQGWAEQELRRRGVQDLATAMAVAESLTDYKRGDSSKVESLEDSHAMGGGDEVPRDHNAPKKGSGKTSNV
;
A
#
# COMPACT_ATOMS: atom_id res chain seq x y z
N MET A 1 -83.78 24.31 -22.40
CA MET A 1 -82.38 24.67 -22.74
C MET A 1 -81.44 24.16 -21.65
N GLU A 2 -81.81 24.28 -20.38
CA GLU A 2 -81.08 23.79 -19.20
C GLU A 2 -80.68 22.29 -19.25
N SER A 3 -81.61 21.39 -19.59
CA SER A 3 -81.32 19.94 -19.70
C SER A 3 -80.21 19.58 -20.71
N ARG A 4 -80.01 20.38 -21.77
CA ARG A 4 -78.91 20.15 -22.74
C ARG A 4 -77.57 20.65 -22.22
N ILE A 5 -77.56 21.67 -21.37
CA ILE A 5 -76.36 22.22 -20.75
C ILE A 5 -75.86 21.27 -19.65
N GLU A 6 -76.78 20.72 -18.85
CA GLU A 6 -76.47 19.76 -17.78
C GLU A 6 -75.94 18.42 -18.35
N ALA A 7 -76.50 17.95 -19.46
CA ALA A 7 -75.99 16.78 -20.19
C ALA A 7 -74.59 17.01 -20.80
N LEU A 8 -74.28 18.25 -21.19
CA LEU A 8 -72.95 18.62 -21.68
C LEU A 8 -71.92 18.70 -20.54
N ALA A 9 -72.31 19.25 -19.39
CA ALA A 9 -71.45 19.35 -18.20
C ALA A 9 -71.06 17.96 -17.67
N THR A 10 -72.03 17.07 -17.49
CA THR A 10 -71.79 15.67 -17.07
C THR A 10 -70.90 14.90 -18.05
N ARG A 11 -71.05 15.13 -19.37
CA ARG A 11 -70.17 14.56 -20.39
C ARG A 11 -68.75 15.15 -20.36
N MET A 12 -68.59 16.40 -19.95
CA MET A 12 -67.27 17.01 -19.74
C MET A 12 -66.58 16.42 -18.51
N GLU A 13 -67.27 16.33 -17.39
CA GLU A 13 -66.74 15.75 -16.15
C GLU A 13 -66.34 14.27 -16.32
N SER A 14 -67.14 13.49 -17.05
CA SER A 14 -66.80 12.10 -17.37
C SER A 14 -65.50 11.99 -18.17
N ARG A 15 -65.28 12.87 -19.16
CA ARG A 15 -64.05 12.89 -19.97
C ARG A 15 -62.85 13.38 -19.17
N ASP A 16 -63.02 14.38 -18.31
CA ASP A 16 -61.96 14.86 -17.43
C ASP A 16 -61.51 13.76 -16.46
N GLN A 17 -62.46 12.98 -15.94
CA GLN A 17 -62.16 11.85 -15.07
C GLN A 17 -61.43 10.73 -15.81
N GLU A 18 -61.84 10.43 -17.05
CA GLU A 18 -61.18 9.47 -17.93
C GLU A 18 -59.73 9.90 -18.23
N VAL A 19 -59.51 11.15 -18.62
CA VAL A 19 -58.18 11.70 -18.88
C VAL A 19 -57.29 11.66 -17.62
N ARG A 20 -57.84 11.95 -16.44
CA ARG A 20 -57.10 11.83 -15.17
C ARG A 20 -56.68 10.39 -14.89
N GLN A 21 -57.54 9.42 -15.18
CA GLN A 21 -57.23 7.99 -15.01
C GLN A 21 -56.15 7.56 -16.00
N GLU A 22 -56.26 7.93 -17.27
CA GLU A 22 -55.23 7.64 -18.28
C GLU A 22 -53.88 8.25 -17.92
N LEU A 23 -53.87 9.49 -17.44
CA LEU A 23 -52.65 10.18 -17.02
C LEU A 23 -52.01 9.49 -15.80
N ALA A 24 -52.82 9.00 -14.86
CA ALA A 24 -52.34 8.22 -13.72
C ALA A 24 -51.69 6.90 -14.17
N ILE A 25 -52.31 6.18 -15.11
CA ILE A 25 -51.75 4.94 -15.69
C ILE A 25 -50.44 5.25 -16.43
N TYR A 26 -50.41 6.30 -17.25
CA TYR A 26 -49.22 6.70 -17.99
C TYR A 26 -48.09 7.08 -17.03
N LYS A 27 -48.38 7.85 -15.98
CA LYS A 27 -47.39 8.23 -14.95
C LYS A 27 -46.86 6.99 -14.22
N ALA A 28 -47.71 6.04 -13.87
CA ALA A 28 -47.29 4.78 -13.25
C ALA A 28 -46.40 3.96 -14.19
N ALA A 29 -46.76 3.85 -15.47
CA ALA A 29 -45.99 3.12 -16.48
C ALA A 29 -44.64 3.79 -16.78
N VAL A 30 -44.59 5.12 -16.88
CA VAL A 30 -43.34 5.87 -17.06
C VAL A 30 -42.45 5.71 -15.84
N SER A 31 -42.97 5.86 -14.62
CA SER A 31 -42.20 5.64 -13.38
C SER A 31 -41.65 4.21 -13.32
N ALA A 32 -42.47 3.20 -13.61
CA ALA A 32 -42.05 1.81 -13.64
C ALA A 32 -40.97 1.55 -14.70
N ARG A 33 -41.12 2.14 -15.89
CA ARG A 33 -40.11 2.04 -16.97
C ARG A 33 -38.80 2.71 -16.58
N VAL A 34 -38.84 3.91 -16.00
CA VAL A 34 -37.65 4.63 -15.52
C VAL A 34 -36.92 3.79 -14.47
N MET A 35 -37.66 3.24 -13.49
CA MET A 35 -37.12 2.33 -12.49
C MET A 35 -36.50 1.07 -13.10
N ALA A 36 -37.18 0.43 -14.05
CA ALA A 36 -36.68 -0.76 -14.75
C ALA A 36 -35.42 -0.47 -15.57
N THR A 37 -35.35 0.69 -16.24
CA THR A 37 -34.14 1.10 -16.97
C THR A 37 -32.97 1.45 -16.03
N GLN A 38 -33.27 2.00 -14.85
CA GLN A 38 -32.28 2.25 -13.81
C GLN A 38 -31.75 0.94 -13.21
N GLU A 39 -32.59 -0.08 -13.03
CA GLU A 39 -32.14 -1.41 -12.61
C GLU A 39 -31.34 -2.14 -13.69
N ALA A 40 -31.76 -2.09 -14.96
CA ALA A 40 -31.09 -2.77 -16.07
C ALA A 40 -29.68 -2.21 -16.38
N SER A 41 -29.39 -0.97 -15.95
CA SER A 41 -28.10 -0.30 -16.15
C SER A 41 -27.15 -0.40 -14.94
N ARG A 42 -27.56 -1.04 -13.84
CA ARG A 42 -26.71 -1.16 -12.65
C ARG A 42 -25.58 -2.16 -12.91
N VAL A 43 -24.38 -1.62 -13.09
CA VAL A 43 -23.13 -2.38 -13.03
C VAL A 43 -23.08 -3.09 -11.69
N LYS A 44 -22.84 -4.41 -11.71
CA LYS A 44 -22.68 -5.21 -10.49
C LYS A 44 -21.44 -4.74 -9.75
N VAL A 45 -21.62 -4.03 -8.64
CA VAL A 45 -20.53 -3.52 -7.81
C VAL A 45 -19.81 -4.71 -7.15
N PRO A 46 -18.48 -4.84 -7.33
CA PRO A 46 -17.70 -5.85 -6.62
C PRO A 46 -17.78 -5.66 -5.10
N LYS A 47 -17.86 -6.77 -4.35
CA LYS A 47 -17.90 -6.72 -2.89
C LYS A 47 -16.51 -6.40 -2.32
N PRO A 48 -16.40 -5.57 -1.27
CA PRO A 48 -15.14 -5.29 -0.60
C PRO A 48 -14.48 -6.53 -0.01
N HIS A 49 -13.16 -6.45 0.16
CA HIS A 49 -12.41 -7.44 0.92
C HIS A 49 -12.78 -7.41 2.41
N ARG A 50 -12.67 -8.56 3.06
CA ARG A 50 -12.91 -8.72 4.49
C ARG A 50 -11.69 -8.27 5.29
N PHE A 51 -11.93 -7.80 6.51
CA PHE A 51 -10.87 -7.40 7.45
C PHE A 51 -10.84 -8.34 8.66
N SER A 52 -9.68 -8.97 8.88
CA SER A 52 -9.48 -10.01 9.89
C SER A 52 -9.15 -9.47 11.28
N GLY A 53 -8.76 -8.20 11.39
CA GLY A 53 -8.30 -7.60 12.65
C GLY A 53 -6.79 -7.70 12.87
N ASN A 54 -6.00 -7.93 11.82
CA ASN A 54 -4.55 -7.76 11.89
C ASN A 54 -4.21 -6.32 12.24
N ARG A 55 -3.18 -6.13 13.07
CA ARG A 55 -2.65 -4.80 13.40
C ARG A 55 -1.70 -4.31 12.30
N ASP A 56 -2.22 -4.23 11.09
CA ASP A 56 -1.54 -3.75 9.89
C ASP A 56 -2.26 -2.50 9.38
N ALA A 57 -1.52 -1.39 9.30
CA ALA A 57 -2.08 -0.11 8.89
C ALA A 57 -2.55 -0.11 7.43
N LYS A 58 -1.80 -0.78 6.55
CA LYS A 58 -2.12 -0.89 5.13
C LYS A 58 -3.35 -1.75 4.92
N GLU A 59 -3.46 -2.88 5.61
CA GLU A 59 -4.67 -3.72 5.54
C GLU A 59 -5.90 -2.93 6.00
N LEU A 60 -5.80 -2.22 7.13
CA LEU A 60 -6.90 -1.45 7.69
C LEU A 60 -7.30 -0.26 6.81
N ASP A 61 -6.33 0.55 6.34
CA ASP A 61 -6.62 1.70 5.48
C ASP A 61 -7.22 1.24 4.14
N ASN A 62 -6.70 0.16 3.54
CA ASN A 62 -7.30 -0.42 2.34
C ASN A 62 -8.73 -0.90 2.57
N PHE A 63 -9.01 -1.53 3.72
CA PHE A 63 -10.37 -1.95 4.07
C PHE A 63 -11.31 -0.74 4.15
N LEU A 64 -10.93 0.29 4.91
CA LEU A 64 -11.75 1.50 5.08
C LEU A 64 -12.00 2.21 3.75
N TRP A 65 -10.96 2.36 2.93
CA TRP A 65 -11.05 3.00 1.61
C TRP A 65 -11.97 2.22 0.66
N HIS A 66 -11.85 0.89 0.59
CA HIS A 66 -12.72 0.07 -0.25
C HIS A 66 -14.18 0.10 0.23
N MET A 67 -14.42 0.15 1.54
CA MET A 67 -15.77 0.29 2.08
C MET A 67 -16.40 1.63 1.67
N GLU A 68 -15.65 2.73 1.74
CA GLU A 68 -16.11 4.05 1.30
C GLU A 68 -16.48 4.07 -0.19
N ARG A 69 -15.60 3.52 -1.05
CA ARG A 69 -15.88 3.38 -2.49
C ARG A 69 -17.10 2.50 -2.76
N TYR A 70 -17.27 1.44 -1.98
CA TYR A 70 -18.43 0.57 -2.08
C TYR A 70 -19.72 1.29 -1.70
N PHE A 71 -19.73 2.05 -0.61
CA PHE A 71 -20.88 2.85 -0.20
C PHE A 71 -21.29 3.86 -1.26
N GLU A 72 -20.33 4.56 -1.86
CA GLU A 72 -20.58 5.47 -2.97
C GLU A 72 -21.18 4.75 -4.19
N ALA A 73 -20.62 3.60 -4.56
CA ALA A 73 -21.07 2.83 -5.71
C ALA A 73 -22.51 2.29 -5.56
N ILE A 74 -22.95 2.02 -4.33
CA ILE A 74 -24.34 1.60 -4.04
C ILE A 74 -25.23 2.75 -3.57
N ALA A 75 -24.74 4.00 -3.60
CA ALA A 75 -25.40 5.20 -3.09
C ALA A 75 -25.91 5.08 -1.64
N LEU A 76 -25.15 4.40 -0.77
CA LEU A 76 -25.48 4.26 0.65
C LEU A 76 -25.03 5.51 1.42
N THR A 77 -26.00 6.34 1.80
CA THR A 77 -25.77 7.60 2.51
C THR A 77 -26.08 7.53 4.01
N ASP A 78 -26.95 6.61 4.45
CA ASP A 78 -27.30 6.44 5.87
C ASP A 78 -26.07 5.99 6.68
N GLU A 79 -25.66 6.83 7.62
CA GLU A 79 -24.45 6.63 8.43
C GLU A 79 -24.51 5.36 9.27
N ALA A 80 -25.65 5.09 9.92
CA ALA A 80 -25.84 3.88 10.70
C ALA A 80 -25.84 2.63 9.82
N ALA A 81 -26.40 2.70 8.60
CA ALA A 81 -26.35 1.61 7.64
C ALA A 81 -24.94 1.36 7.10
N LYS A 82 -24.10 2.39 6.93
CA LYS A 82 -22.68 2.21 6.59
C LYS A 82 -21.97 1.40 7.66
N VAL A 83 -22.14 1.75 8.93
CA VAL A 83 -21.57 1.00 10.07
C VAL A 83 -22.08 -0.45 10.07
N ARG A 84 -23.40 -0.65 10.01
CA ARG A 84 -24.00 -2.00 9.94
C ARG A 84 -23.42 -2.80 8.76
N THR A 85 -23.28 -2.19 7.60
CA THR A 85 -22.77 -2.85 6.39
C THR A 85 -21.29 -3.21 6.53
N ALA A 86 -20.43 -2.29 6.99
CA ALA A 86 -19.01 -2.57 7.19
C ALA A 86 -18.76 -3.71 8.18
N THR A 87 -19.59 -3.82 9.22
CA THR A 87 -19.43 -4.85 10.24
C THR A 87 -19.69 -6.26 9.72
N LEU A 88 -20.44 -6.41 8.61
CA LEU A 88 -20.63 -7.69 7.90
C LEU A 88 -19.35 -8.18 7.20
N TYR A 89 -18.39 -7.28 6.97
CA TYR A 89 -17.10 -7.56 6.33
C TYR A 89 -15.96 -7.76 7.34
N LEU A 90 -16.23 -7.67 8.64
CA LEU A 90 -15.27 -8.04 9.67
C LEU A 90 -15.24 -9.56 9.84
N THR A 91 -14.04 -10.13 10.00
CA THR A 91 -13.81 -11.54 10.33
C THR A 91 -12.91 -11.69 11.55
N ASP A 92 -12.81 -12.91 12.07
CA ASP A 92 -11.84 -13.33 13.08
C ASP A 92 -11.78 -12.38 14.30
N THR A 93 -10.61 -11.82 14.58
CA THR A 93 -10.39 -10.93 15.73
C THR A 93 -11.22 -9.66 15.63
N ALA A 94 -11.41 -9.12 14.42
CA ALA A 94 -12.23 -7.93 14.22
C ALA A 94 -13.71 -8.19 14.53
N THR A 95 -14.24 -9.38 14.21
CA THR A 95 -15.60 -9.76 14.61
C THR A 95 -15.76 -9.83 16.12
N LEU A 96 -14.78 -10.40 16.84
CA LEU A 96 -14.83 -10.49 18.30
C LEU A 96 -14.80 -9.11 18.95
N TRP A 97 -13.95 -8.21 18.45
CA TRP A 97 -13.91 -6.81 18.88
C TRP A 97 -15.26 -6.12 18.66
N TRP A 98 -15.87 -6.27 17.48
CA TRP A 98 -17.15 -5.63 17.20
C TRP A 98 -18.28 -6.15 18.10
N ARG A 99 -18.32 -7.46 18.38
CA ARG A 99 -19.30 -8.03 19.35
C ARG A 99 -19.19 -7.39 20.73
N ARG A 100 -17.97 -7.11 21.20
CA ARG A 100 -17.75 -6.41 22.46
C ARG A 100 -18.28 -4.97 22.40
N ARG A 101 -17.94 -4.23 21.34
CA ARG A 101 -18.43 -2.85 21.14
C ARG A 101 -19.94 -2.76 21.03
N PHE A 102 -20.56 -3.71 20.35
CA PHE A 102 -22.01 -3.80 20.26
C PHE A 102 -22.65 -3.98 21.64
N ALA A 103 -22.12 -4.87 22.47
CA ALA A 103 -22.60 -5.06 23.85
C ALA A 103 -22.34 -3.82 24.73
N ASP A 104 -21.26 -3.09 24.50
CA ASP A 104 -20.98 -1.82 25.19
C ASP A 104 -21.99 -0.73 24.77
N MET A 105 -22.42 -0.71 23.50
CA MET A 105 -23.48 0.19 23.00
C MET A 105 -24.85 -0.13 23.62
N GLU A 106 -25.21 -1.40 23.75
CA GLU A 106 -26.46 -1.82 24.42
C GLU A 106 -26.52 -1.36 25.89
N LYS A 107 -25.36 -1.23 26.53
CA LYS A 107 -25.22 -0.75 27.91
C LYS A 107 -25.03 0.77 28.02
N GLY A 108 -25.00 1.49 26.89
CA GLY A 108 -24.74 2.93 26.86
C GLY A 108 -23.30 3.33 27.25
N ILE A 109 -22.34 2.40 27.19
CA ILE A 109 -20.93 2.64 27.55
C ILE A 109 -20.18 3.35 26.41
N CYS A 110 -20.56 3.07 25.15
CA CYS A 110 -20.02 3.76 23.99
C CYS A 110 -21.09 3.99 22.93
N THR A 111 -20.85 4.97 22.04
CA THR A 111 -21.76 5.33 20.95
C THR A 111 -20.98 5.34 19.64
N ILE A 112 -21.40 4.52 18.68
CA ILE A 112 -20.85 4.44 17.32
C ILE A 112 -22.03 4.55 16.35
N GLU A 113 -22.40 5.77 16.02
CA GLU A 113 -23.58 6.07 15.18
C GLU A 113 -23.19 6.47 13.77
N THR A 114 -22.00 7.05 13.61
CA THR A 114 -21.50 7.52 12.31
C THR A 114 -20.38 6.65 11.75
N TRP A 115 -20.18 6.73 10.44
CA TRP A 115 -19.04 6.10 9.79
C TRP A 115 -17.70 6.62 10.33
N GLU A 116 -17.63 7.92 10.65
CA GLU A 116 -16.46 8.53 11.26
C GLU A 116 -16.18 7.99 12.67
N ASP A 117 -17.22 7.74 13.47
CA ASP A 117 -17.07 7.11 14.78
C ASP A 117 -16.51 5.69 14.66
N PHE A 118 -17.03 4.94 13.69
CA PHE A 118 -16.53 3.60 13.42
C PHE A 118 -15.07 3.62 12.97
N LYS A 119 -14.70 4.50 12.03
CA LYS A 119 -13.31 4.68 11.57
C LYS A 119 -12.38 5.03 12.72
N ARG A 120 -12.79 5.92 13.62
CA ARG A 120 -11.99 6.29 14.80
C ARG A 120 -11.78 5.11 15.74
N GLU A 121 -12.84 4.37 16.06
CA GLU A 121 -12.76 3.28 17.04
C GLU A 121 -12.02 2.05 16.49
N ILE A 122 -12.21 1.71 15.22
CA ILE A 122 -11.48 0.61 14.58
C ILE A 122 -9.99 0.95 14.42
N LYS A 123 -9.65 2.20 14.08
CA LYS A 123 -8.25 2.67 14.05
C LYS A 123 -7.64 2.65 15.45
N ARG A 124 -8.36 3.12 16.47
CA ARG A 124 -7.89 3.03 17.86
C ARG A 124 -7.57 1.59 18.27
N GLN A 125 -8.34 0.61 17.80
CA GLN A 125 -8.11 -0.79 18.13
C GLN A 125 -6.96 -1.43 17.34
N PHE A 126 -6.90 -1.21 16.03
CA PHE A 126 -6.09 -2.02 15.12
C PHE A 126 -4.98 -1.25 14.40
N TYR A 127 -4.98 0.08 14.45
CA TYR A 127 -3.92 0.89 13.85
C TYR A 127 -2.68 0.90 14.76
N PRO A 128 -1.49 0.54 14.27
CA PRO A 128 -0.25 0.63 15.06
C PRO A 128 0.11 2.10 15.37
N GLU A 129 0.59 2.40 16.57
CA GLU A 129 0.85 3.79 16.99
C GLU A 129 2.04 4.47 16.29
N ASP A 130 2.87 3.73 15.54
CA ASP A 130 4.15 4.24 14.99
C ASP A 130 4.39 3.96 13.50
N VAL A 131 3.35 3.77 12.69
CA VAL A 131 3.49 3.32 11.27
C VAL A 131 4.47 4.18 10.48
N ALA A 132 4.26 5.51 10.47
CA ALA A 132 5.12 6.44 9.73
C ALA A 132 6.54 6.50 10.31
N TYR A 133 6.69 6.36 11.63
CA TYR A 133 7.99 6.30 12.28
C TYR A 133 8.76 5.02 11.90
N LEU A 134 8.08 3.88 11.92
CA LEU A 134 8.65 2.59 11.53
C LEU A 134 9.01 2.56 10.04
N ALA A 135 8.15 3.09 9.16
CA ALA A 135 8.46 3.23 7.74
C ALA A 135 9.70 4.11 7.51
N ARG A 136 9.81 5.26 8.18
CA ARG A 136 11.02 6.12 8.14
C ARG A 136 12.26 5.42 8.70
N LYS A 137 12.11 4.66 9.79
CA LYS A 137 13.21 3.88 10.38
C LYS A 137 13.68 2.77 9.45
N ASN A 138 12.75 2.09 8.78
CA ASN A 138 13.05 1.05 7.79
C ASN A 138 13.68 1.66 6.54
N MET A 139 13.21 2.80 6.06
CA MET A 139 13.81 3.50 4.90
C MET A 139 15.26 3.91 5.16
N ARG A 140 15.59 4.39 6.37
CA ARG A 140 16.98 4.69 6.75
C ARG A 140 17.87 3.44 6.86
N ARG A 141 17.28 2.28 7.14
CA ARG A 141 18.00 1.00 7.29
C ARG A 141 18.05 0.19 5.99
N LEU A 142 17.19 0.50 5.04
CA LEU A 142 17.11 -0.16 3.76
C LEU A 142 18.43 0.05 3.04
N LYS A 143 19.05 -1.04 2.61
CA LYS A 143 20.26 -1.02 1.79
C LYS A 143 20.10 -2.05 0.68
N HIS A 144 20.57 -1.70 -0.52
CA HIS A 144 20.63 -2.63 -1.64
C HIS A 144 21.67 -3.72 -1.33
N THR A 145 21.24 -4.86 -0.80
CA THR A 145 22.12 -6.00 -0.47
C THR A 145 21.91 -7.20 -1.39
N GLY A 146 20.69 -7.38 -1.90
CA GLY A 146 20.31 -8.44 -2.84
C GLY A 146 20.10 -7.92 -4.26
N SER A 147 19.00 -8.32 -4.90
CA SER A 147 18.63 -7.84 -6.24
C SER A 147 18.21 -6.38 -6.20
N ILE A 148 18.58 -5.63 -7.25
CA ILE A 148 18.15 -4.23 -7.39
C ILE A 148 16.62 -4.12 -7.49
N ARG A 149 15.96 -5.14 -8.06
CA ARG A 149 14.50 -5.17 -8.21
C ARG A 149 13.79 -5.31 -6.85
N ASP A 150 14.34 -6.14 -5.96
CA ASP A 150 13.80 -6.30 -4.61
C ASP A 150 14.00 -5.01 -3.81
N TYR A 151 15.16 -4.38 -3.93
CA TYR A 151 15.43 -3.07 -3.33
C TYR A 151 14.44 -1.99 -3.82
N VAL A 152 14.24 -1.87 -5.14
CA VAL A 152 13.28 -0.91 -5.72
C VAL A 152 11.87 -1.18 -5.21
N LYS A 153 11.45 -2.44 -5.14
CA LYS A 153 10.14 -2.85 -4.63
C LYS A 153 9.97 -2.47 -3.15
N GLU A 154 10.95 -2.76 -2.30
CA GLU A 154 10.90 -2.41 -0.88
C GLU A 154 10.91 -0.90 -0.66
N PHE A 155 11.78 -0.17 -1.35
CA PHE A 155 11.82 1.29 -1.31
C PHE A 155 10.47 1.89 -1.72
N SER A 156 9.85 1.34 -2.76
CA SER A 156 8.52 1.75 -3.24
C SER A 156 7.43 1.54 -2.20
N SER A 157 7.44 0.41 -1.49
CA SER A 157 6.46 0.20 -0.42
C SER A 157 6.62 1.22 0.70
N LEU A 158 7.86 1.47 1.12
CA LEU A 158 8.14 2.40 2.22
C LEU A 158 7.81 3.85 1.85
N MET A 159 8.00 4.29 0.60
CA MET A 159 7.63 5.64 0.20
C MET A 159 6.12 5.89 0.34
N LEU A 160 5.30 4.89 0.01
CA LEU A 160 3.84 5.00 0.09
C LEU A 160 3.34 5.07 1.54
N GLU A 161 4.11 4.56 2.49
CA GLU A 161 3.81 4.59 3.93
C GLU A 161 4.26 5.90 4.61
N ILE A 162 5.01 6.76 3.92
CA ILE A 162 5.55 8.03 4.46
C ILE A 162 4.93 9.22 3.71
N PRO A 163 3.75 9.72 4.13
CA PRO A 163 3.01 10.74 3.38
C PRO A 163 3.68 12.13 3.31
N ASN A 164 4.64 12.41 4.20
CA ASN A 164 5.28 13.73 4.34
C ASN A 164 6.79 13.68 4.06
N MET A 165 7.22 13.00 3.00
CA MET A 165 8.62 13.02 2.54
C MET A 165 8.70 13.73 1.20
N THR A 166 9.66 14.65 1.03
CA THR A 166 9.76 15.41 -0.23
C THR A 166 10.32 14.54 -1.35
N LYS A 167 10.10 14.94 -2.60
CA LYS A 167 10.63 14.19 -3.77
C LYS A 167 12.16 14.17 -3.76
N GLU A 168 12.77 15.26 -3.31
CA GLU A 168 14.22 15.42 -3.20
C GLU A 168 14.78 14.50 -2.10
N GLU A 169 14.10 14.44 -0.94
CA GLU A 169 14.46 13.50 0.13
C GLU A 169 14.32 12.05 -0.33
N LEU A 170 13.25 11.70 -1.05
CA LEU A 170 13.06 10.35 -1.57
C LEU A 170 14.16 9.97 -2.57
N LEU A 171 14.49 10.85 -3.52
CA LEU A 171 15.58 10.60 -4.46
C LEU A 171 16.93 10.45 -3.73
N PHE A 172 17.22 11.33 -2.76
CA PHE A 172 18.44 11.26 -1.96
C PHE A 172 18.55 9.92 -1.22
N ASN A 173 17.51 9.52 -0.48
CA ASN A 173 17.50 8.25 0.24
C ASN A 173 17.59 7.05 -0.72
N PHE A 174 16.96 7.12 -1.88
CA PHE A 174 17.03 6.06 -2.89
C PHE A 174 18.47 5.89 -3.39
N MET A 175 19.16 6.98 -3.70
CA MET A 175 20.54 6.95 -4.21
C MET A 175 21.54 6.51 -3.13
N ASP A 176 21.45 7.06 -1.91
CA ASP A 176 22.37 6.79 -0.79
C ASP A 176 22.31 5.33 -0.28
N ASN A 177 21.21 4.64 -0.55
CA ASN A 177 20.98 3.27 -0.13
C ASN A 177 21.32 2.22 -1.21
N LEU A 178 21.68 2.64 -2.43
CA LEU A 178 22.11 1.74 -3.50
C LEU A 178 23.53 1.20 -3.25
N GLN A 179 23.85 0.05 -3.84
CA GLN A 179 25.24 -0.39 -3.98
C GLN A 179 26.01 0.59 -4.85
N GLY A 180 27.28 0.83 -4.53
CA GLY A 180 28.09 1.83 -5.20
C GLY A 180 28.17 1.66 -6.74
N TRP A 181 28.13 0.43 -7.25
CA TRP A 181 28.10 0.19 -8.71
C TRP A 181 26.80 0.71 -9.35
N ALA A 182 25.66 0.48 -8.70
CA ALA A 182 24.35 0.89 -9.20
C ALA A 182 24.20 2.41 -9.07
N GLU A 183 24.59 2.96 -7.93
CA GLU A 183 24.59 4.41 -7.70
C GLU A 183 25.45 5.13 -8.74
N GLN A 184 26.67 4.64 -9.00
CA GLN A 184 27.57 5.21 -9.99
C GLN A 184 26.99 5.16 -11.41
N GLU A 185 26.33 4.06 -11.78
CA GLU A 185 25.68 3.92 -13.08
C GLU A 185 24.49 4.87 -13.23
N LEU A 186 23.69 5.06 -12.17
CA LEU A 186 22.59 6.05 -12.18
C LEU A 186 23.13 7.48 -12.30
N ARG A 187 24.21 7.81 -11.57
CA ARG A 187 24.89 9.11 -11.70
C ARG A 187 25.45 9.32 -13.11
N ARG A 188 26.06 8.30 -13.72
CA ARG A 188 26.55 8.35 -15.12
C ARG A 188 25.44 8.62 -16.12
N ARG A 189 24.24 8.07 -15.88
CA ARG A 189 23.04 8.31 -16.70
C ARG A 189 22.35 9.65 -16.39
N GLY A 190 22.83 10.40 -15.41
CA GLY A 190 22.38 11.77 -15.12
C GLY A 190 20.95 11.86 -14.59
N VAL A 191 20.45 10.84 -13.88
CA VAL A 191 19.08 10.82 -13.35
C VAL A 191 18.82 12.02 -12.40
N GLN A 192 17.68 12.69 -12.58
CA GLN A 192 17.32 13.92 -11.82
C GLN A 192 16.08 13.74 -10.93
N ASP A 193 15.32 12.66 -11.13
CA ASP A 193 14.08 12.40 -10.42
C ASP A 193 13.96 10.92 -10.05
N LEU A 194 13.16 10.65 -9.01
CA LEU A 194 13.00 9.31 -8.45
C LEU A 194 12.41 8.31 -9.46
N ALA A 195 11.45 8.72 -10.28
CA ALA A 195 10.78 7.82 -11.21
C ALA A 195 11.77 7.33 -12.29
N THR A 196 12.57 8.25 -12.85
CA THR A 196 13.65 7.91 -13.78
C THR A 196 14.72 7.05 -13.10
N ALA A 197 15.11 7.38 -11.87
CA ALA A 197 16.09 6.60 -11.11
C ALA A 197 15.65 5.14 -10.90
N MET A 198 14.39 4.93 -10.51
CA MET A 198 13.82 3.60 -10.33
C MET A 198 13.72 2.81 -11.65
N ALA A 199 13.23 3.44 -12.72
CA ALA A 199 13.14 2.79 -14.04
C ALA A 199 14.52 2.38 -14.57
N VAL A 200 15.51 3.25 -14.41
CA VAL A 200 16.90 2.94 -14.78
C VAL A 200 17.45 1.81 -13.92
N ALA A 201 17.24 1.85 -12.59
CA ALA A 201 17.69 0.82 -11.66
C ALA A 201 17.10 -0.57 -12.01
N GLU A 202 15.81 -0.66 -12.33
CA GLU A 202 15.17 -1.91 -12.73
C GLU A 202 15.71 -2.46 -14.07
N SER A 203 16.21 -1.59 -14.95
CA SER A 203 16.86 -1.99 -16.21
C SER A 203 18.28 -2.54 -16.02
N LEU A 204 18.89 -2.33 -14.85
CA LEU A 204 20.23 -2.82 -14.59
C LEU A 204 20.17 -4.33 -14.34
N THR A 205 21.07 -5.06 -14.99
CA THR A 205 21.32 -6.45 -14.65
C THR A 205 22.05 -6.51 -13.31
N ASP A 206 21.57 -7.33 -12.37
CA ASP A 206 22.28 -7.57 -11.12
C ASP A 206 23.72 -8.00 -11.42
N TYR A 207 24.68 -7.11 -11.16
CA TYR A 207 26.09 -7.45 -11.30
C TYR A 207 26.42 -8.45 -10.20
N LYS A 208 26.38 -9.76 -10.52
CA LYS A 208 26.97 -10.77 -9.65
C LYS A 208 28.46 -10.46 -9.62
N ARG A 209 28.97 -10.06 -8.45
CA ARG A 209 30.40 -10.11 -8.13
C ARG A 209 30.82 -11.58 -8.29
N GLY A 210 31.24 -11.95 -9.50
CA GLY A 210 31.89 -13.22 -9.76
C GLY A 210 33.16 -13.27 -8.93
N ASP A 211 33.43 -14.44 -8.37
CA ASP A 211 34.71 -14.78 -7.74
C ASP A 211 35.87 -14.21 -8.55
N SER A 212 36.47 -13.11 -8.08
CA SER A 212 37.81 -12.74 -8.52
C SER A 212 38.78 -13.63 -7.76
N SER A 213 38.73 -14.93 -8.02
CA SER A 213 39.78 -15.84 -7.58
C SER A 213 41.05 -15.46 -8.35
N LYS A 214 41.96 -14.85 -7.60
CA LYS A 214 43.42 -14.96 -7.76
C LYS A 214 43.95 -14.56 -9.14
N VAL A 215 44.43 -13.32 -9.23
CA VAL A 215 45.49 -12.99 -10.19
C VAL A 215 46.69 -13.88 -9.82
N GLU A 216 46.90 -14.96 -10.57
CA GLU A 216 48.13 -15.74 -10.53
C GLU A 216 49.26 -14.82 -10.98
N SER A 217 50.10 -14.42 -10.02
CA SER A 217 51.43 -13.91 -10.30
C SER A 217 52.20 -15.00 -11.03
N LEU A 218 52.48 -14.79 -12.31
CA LEU A 218 53.45 -15.57 -13.08
C LEU A 218 54.83 -15.32 -12.47
N GLU A 219 55.29 -16.24 -11.61
CA GLU A 219 56.70 -16.37 -11.28
C GLU A 219 57.41 -16.99 -12.49
N ASP A 220 58.03 -16.11 -13.28
CA ASP A 220 58.91 -16.51 -14.37
C ASP A 220 60.26 -16.94 -13.77
N SER A 221 60.54 -18.24 -13.87
CA SER A 221 61.73 -18.88 -13.34
C SER A 221 62.82 -18.90 -14.41
N HIS A 222 63.79 -18.01 -14.30
CA HIS A 222 65.05 -18.09 -15.06
C HIS A 222 66.22 -18.40 -14.14
N ALA A 223 66.71 -19.64 -14.25
CA ALA A 223 68.04 -20.05 -13.83
C ALA A 223 69.04 -19.75 -14.95
N MET A 224 70.19 -19.14 -14.61
CA MET A 224 71.53 -19.47 -15.12
C MET A 224 72.58 -18.49 -14.61
N GLY A 225 73.77 -19.01 -14.31
CA GLY A 225 75.03 -18.28 -14.49
C GLY A 225 75.82 -18.05 -13.21
N GLY A 226 76.91 -18.80 -13.04
CA GLY A 226 77.82 -18.72 -11.91
C GLY A 226 78.82 -17.56 -11.96
N GLY A 227 79.61 -17.46 -10.88
CA GLY A 227 80.73 -16.54 -10.75
C GLY A 227 81.25 -16.50 -9.31
N ASP A 228 82.55 -16.75 -9.16
CA ASP A 228 83.32 -16.99 -7.94
C ASP A 228 83.48 -15.80 -6.96
N GLU A 229 84.04 -16.17 -5.79
CA GLU A 229 84.98 -15.43 -4.92
C GLU A 229 84.53 -14.92 -3.52
N VAL A 230 84.84 -15.76 -2.50
CA VAL A 230 85.68 -15.54 -1.30
C VAL A 230 85.22 -14.56 -0.18
N PRO A 231 85.50 -14.88 1.11
CA PRO A 231 84.59 -14.61 2.22
C PRO A 231 85.07 -13.49 3.15
N ARG A 232 84.15 -12.97 3.99
CA ARG A 232 84.53 -12.26 5.21
C ARG A 232 83.61 -12.61 6.39
N ASP A 233 84.28 -13.06 7.43
CA ASP A 233 83.79 -13.29 8.79
C ASP A 233 83.02 -12.09 9.37
N HIS A 234 82.05 -12.36 10.22
CA HIS A 234 82.18 -12.06 11.66
C HIS A 234 80.93 -12.46 12.47
N ASN A 235 81.21 -13.25 13.50
CA ASN A 235 80.63 -13.22 14.84
C ASN A 235 79.14 -13.59 15.06
N ALA A 236 78.97 -14.81 15.55
CA ALA A 236 78.04 -15.15 16.65
C ALA A 236 78.45 -14.43 17.97
N PRO A 237 77.73 -14.52 19.12
CA PRO A 237 76.62 -15.43 19.42
C PRO A 237 75.48 -14.91 20.33
N LYS A 238 74.43 -15.75 20.42
CA LYS A 238 73.62 -16.12 21.60
C LYS A 238 73.20 -15.05 22.63
N LYS A 239 71.88 -15.00 22.86
CA LYS A 239 71.14 -15.29 24.12
C LYS A 239 69.68 -14.86 23.85
N GLY A 240 68.62 -15.50 24.31
CA GLY A 240 68.37 -16.53 25.30
C GLY A 240 66.87 -16.43 25.60
N SER A 241 66.21 -17.57 25.81
CA SER A 241 65.30 -17.85 26.94
C SER A 241 64.46 -16.67 27.47
N GLY A 242 63.14 -16.72 27.57
CA GLY A 242 62.25 -17.85 27.70
C GLY A 242 60.98 -17.34 28.39
N LYS A 243 59.84 -17.89 27.98
CA LYS A 243 58.70 -18.36 28.80
C LYS A 243 58.28 -17.63 30.09
N THR A 244 56.94 -17.55 30.22
CA THR A 244 56.08 -17.45 31.42
C THR A 244 55.95 -16.08 32.08
N SER A 245 54.86 -15.68 32.75
CA SER A 245 53.44 -16.07 32.87
C SER A 245 52.81 -15.07 33.84
N ASN A 246 51.47 -14.98 33.85
CA ASN A 246 50.58 -14.38 34.86
C ASN A 246 50.54 -12.83 34.85
N VAL A 247 49.38 -12.18 34.89
CA VAL A 247 48.14 -12.41 35.67
C VAL A 247 46.90 -12.21 34.80
#